data_AF-X0TSZ7-F1
#
_entry.id   AF-X0TSZ7-F1
#
_cell.length_a   1.000
_cell.length_b   1.000
_cell.length_c   1.000
_cell.angle_alpha   90.00
_cell.angle_beta   90.00
_cell.angle_gamma   90.00
#
_symmetry.space_group_name_H-M   'P 1'
#
loop_
_entity.id
_entity.type
_entity.pdbx_description
1 polymer ?
#
loop_
_entity_poly.entity_id
_entity_poly.type
_entity_poly.pdbx_seq_one_letter_code
_entity_poly.pdbx_strand_id
1 'polypeptide(L)'
;MIFSVKQQEQKKSENLKILVEVSVRHIHLSKKDSEMLFGKNYKLTRLRNLSTGITNKRQFAACETVTIKSIKSEIQNVRIVGPLRSATQVELALTDARKLKIKVPLRTSGNLSGSGKLTLISPKGKINLKE
;
A
#
# COMPACT_ATOMS: atom_id res chain seq x y z
N MET A 1 39.81 -16.47 53.52
CA MET A 1 38.89 -16.90 52.44
C MET A 1 38.28 -15.63 51.85
N ILE A 2 38.77 -15.14 50.71
CA ILE A 2 38.33 -13.86 50.12
C ILE A 2 37.30 -14.19 49.03
N PHE A 3 36.04 -13.79 49.25
CA PHE A 3 34.99 -13.87 48.24
C PHE A 3 35.09 -12.64 47.33
N SER A 4 35.49 -12.85 46.08
CA SER A 4 35.49 -11.81 45.05
C SER A 4 34.10 -11.72 44.43
N VAL A 5 33.34 -10.67 44.75
CA VAL A 5 32.09 -10.35 44.07
C VAL A 5 32.43 -9.75 42.71
N LYS A 6 32.15 -10.49 41.63
CA LYS A 6 32.17 -9.93 40.27
C LYS A 6 30.97 -9.00 40.14
N GLN A 7 31.20 -7.69 40.05
CA GLN A 7 30.16 -6.76 39.64
C GLN A 7 29.80 -7.08 38.18
N GLN A 8 28.56 -7.48 37.93
CA GLN A 8 28.04 -7.61 36.58
C GLN A 8 27.76 -6.21 36.04
N GLU A 9 28.49 -5.81 35.01
CA GLU A 9 28.27 -4.54 34.31
C GLU A 9 26.84 -4.46 33.75
N GLN A 10 26.15 -3.37 34.06
CA GLN A 10 24.86 -3.05 33.47
C GLN A 10 25.05 -2.82 31.96
N LYS A 11 24.49 -3.71 31.13
CA LYS A 11 24.44 -3.53 29.66
C LYS A 11 23.71 -2.22 29.33
N LYS A 12 24.47 -1.24 28.84
CA LYS A 12 23.95 0.02 28.30
C LYS A 12 22.99 -0.30 27.16
N SER A 13 21.71 0.09 27.30
CA SER A 13 20.70 -0.03 26.25
C SER A 13 21.23 0.60 24.96
N GLU A 14 21.48 -0.21 23.92
CA GLU A 14 21.82 0.33 22.61
C GLU A 14 20.68 1.23 22.11
N ASN A 15 21.05 2.35 21.51
CA ASN A 15 20.10 3.32 20.99
C ASN A 15 19.44 2.77 19.72
N LEU A 16 18.35 2.02 19.88
CA LEU A 16 17.58 1.40 18.81
C LEU A 16 16.99 2.48 17.90
N LYS A 17 17.66 2.73 16.76
CA LYS A 17 17.14 3.59 15.69
C LYS A 17 16.32 2.75 14.72
N ILE A 18 15.05 3.10 14.57
CA ILE A 18 14.13 2.45 13.63
C ILE A 18 13.85 3.43 12.48
N LEU A 19 13.97 2.95 11.25
CA LEU A 19 13.53 3.71 10.08
C LEU A 19 12.00 3.74 10.04
N VAL A 20 11.42 4.94 10.02
CA VAL A 20 9.96 5.13 9.90
C VAL A 20 9.65 5.61 8.50
N GLU A 21 8.66 4.98 7.87
CA GLU A 21 8.16 5.38 6.56
C GLU A 21 6.67 5.67 6.60
N VAL A 22 6.28 6.72 5.87
CA VAL A 22 4.90 7.15 5.77
C VAL A 22 4.34 6.69 4.43
N SER A 23 3.30 5.87 4.49
CA SER A 23 2.54 5.46 3.31
C SER A 23 1.40 6.43 3.04
N VAL A 24 1.36 6.99 1.83
CA VAL A 24 0.22 7.76 1.33
C VAL A 24 -0.75 6.79 0.65
N ARG A 25 -2.01 7.19 0.48
CA ARG A 25 -3.01 6.40 -0.25
C ARG A 25 -2.48 5.89 -1.59
N HIS A 26 -2.62 4.61 -1.84
CA HIS A 26 -2.12 3.98 -3.05
C HIS A 26 -2.85 2.67 -3.36
N ILE A 27 -2.60 2.14 -4.55
CA ILE A 27 -3.24 0.93 -5.05
C ILE A 27 -2.19 -0.05 -5.54
N HIS A 28 -2.37 -1.32 -5.20
CA HIS A 28 -1.74 -2.44 -5.89
C HIS A 28 -2.75 -3.05 -6.86
N LEU A 29 -2.32 -3.39 -8.07
CA LEU A 29 -3.19 -3.95 -9.09
C LEU A 29 -2.88 -5.42 -9.37
N SER A 30 -3.93 -6.19 -9.63
CA SER A 30 -3.81 -7.49 -10.29
C SER A 30 -3.45 -7.32 -11.77
N LYS A 31 -2.88 -8.35 -12.40
CA LYS A 31 -2.63 -8.33 -13.85
C LYS A 31 -3.92 -8.09 -14.64
N LYS A 32 -5.00 -8.80 -14.29
CA LYS A 32 -6.29 -8.68 -14.95
C LYS A 32 -6.85 -7.25 -14.87
N ASP A 33 -6.80 -6.66 -13.69
CA ASP A 33 -7.33 -5.30 -13.46
C ASP A 33 -6.47 -4.24 -14.13
N SER A 34 -5.15 -4.41 -14.12
CA SER A 34 -4.23 -3.56 -14.88
C SER A 34 -4.54 -3.60 -16.37
N GLU A 35 -4.86 -4.78 -16.93
CA GLU A 35 -5.20 -4.90 -18.34
C GLU A 35 -6.55 -4.26 -18.68
N MET A 36 -7.54 -4.38 -17.80
CA MET A 36 -8.84 -3.72 -17.95
C MET A 36 -8.73 -2.19 -17.84
N LEU A 37 -7.81 -1.69 -17.01
CA LEU A 37 -7.61 -0.27 -16.80
C LEU A 37 -6.70 0.36 -17.85
N PHE A 38 -5.68 -0.32 -18.37
CA PHE A 38 -4.64 0.31 -19.19
C PHE A 38 -4.42 -0.35 -20.55
N GLY A 39 -5.00 -1.53 -20.78
CA GLY A 39 -4.91 -2.31 -22.02
C GLY A 39 -4.18 -3.64 -21.83
N LYS A 40 -4.40 -4.57 -22.77
CA LYS A 40 -3.81 -5.92 -22.75
C LYS A 40 -2.28 -5.87 -22.68
N ASN A 41 -1.67 -6.71 -21.85
CA ASN A 41 -0.22 -6.79 -21.64
C ASN A 41 0.44 -5.47 -21.21
N TYR A 42 -0.31 -4.52 -20.64
CA TYR A 42 0.25 -3.25 -20.20
C TYR A 42 1.29 -3.43 -19.08
N LYS A 43 2.40 -2.70 -19.17
CA LYS A 43 3.46 -2.67 -18.17
C LYS A 43 3.47 -1.31 -17.48
N LEU A 44 3.39 -1.33 -16.16
CA LEU A 44 3.49 -0.11 -15.34
C LEU A 44 4.86 0.57 -15.55
N THR A 45 4.83 1.88 -15.71
CA THR A 45 6.02 2.70 -15.92
C THR A 45 6.61 3.07 -14.56
N ARG A 46 7.86 2.68 -14.29
CA ARG A 46 8.50 2.97 -13.00
C ARG A 46 8.81 4.48 -12.90
N LEU A 47 8.25 5.14 -11.88
CA LEU A 47 8.57 6.53 -11.53
C LEU A 47 9.78 6.59 -10.59
N ARG A 48 9.71 5.87 -9.46
CA ARG A 48 10.79 5.81 -8.47
C ARG A 48 10.72 4.53 -7.64
N ASN A 49 11.87 4.10 -7.11
CA ASN A 49 11.93 3.00 -6.15
C ASN A 49 11.34 3.44 -4.81
N LEU A 50 10.70 2.51 -4.11
CA LEU A 50 10.24 2.70 -2.74
C LEU A 50 11.24 2.06 -1.78
N SER A 51 11.46 2.71 -0.64
CA SER A 51 12.39 2.25 0.40
C SER A 51 11.75 1.29 1.40
N THR A 52 10.46 0.98 1.23
CA THR A 52 9.66 0.19 2.15
C THR A 52 10.11 -1.25 2.22
N GLY A 53 10.92 -1.58 3.24
CA GLY A 53 11.29 -2.93 3.68
C GLY A 53 12.73 -3.37 3.40
N ILE A 54 13.31 -4.09 4.38
CA ILE A 54 14.67 -4.67 4.37
C ILE A 54 14.91 -5.64 3.20
N THR A 55 13.84 -6.12 2.54
CA THR A 55 13.86 -7.13 1.46
C THR A 55 13.49 -6.60 0.06
N ASN A 56 13.23 -5.30 -0.12
CA ASN A 56 12.45 -4.78 -1.25
C ASN A 56 13.25 -4.05 -2.36
N LYS A 57 14.21 -4.72 -2.99
CA LYS A 57 14.80 -4.21 -4.27
C LYS A 57 13.81 -4.13 -5.45
N ARG A 58 12.51 -4.37 -5.25
CA ARG A 58 11.54 -4.58 -6.35
C ARG A 58 10.27 -3.72 -6.32
N GLN A 59 9.94 -3.05 -5.21
CA GLN A 59 8.75 -2.18 -5.19
C GLN A 59 9.05 -0.80 -5.79
N PHE A 60 8.06 -0.24 -6.47
CA PHE A 60 8.19 1.08 -7.09
C PHE A 60 6.86 1.80 -7.18
N ALA A 61 6.90 3.12 -7.07
CA ALA A 61 5.78 3.96 -7.48
C ALA A 61 5.74 4.01 -9.00
N ALA A 62 4.57 3.82 -9.59
CA ALA A 62 4.37 3.87 -11.03
C ALA A 62 4.02 5.29 -11.49
N CYS A 63 4.27 5.67 -12.74
CA CYS A 63 3.85 6.96 -13.29
C CYS A 63 2.33 7.07 -13.38
N GLU A 64 1.67 5.93 -13.56
CA GLU A 64 0.23 5.81 -13.66
C GLU A 64 -0.46 6.16 -12.33
N THR A 65 -1.63 6.76 -12.48
CA THR A 65 -2.56 7.00 -11.38
C THR A 65 -3.97 6.62 -11.84
N VAL A 66 -4.84 6.39 -10.87
CA VAL A 66 -6.27 6.14 -11.11
C VAL A 66 -7.11 7.02 -10.20
N THR A 67 -8.38 7.16 -10.57
CA THR A 67 -9.40 7.74 -9.71
C THR A 67 -10.11 6.62 -8.97
N ILE A 68 -10.21 6.77 -7.65
CA ILE A 68 -11.07 5.93 -6.81
C ILE A 68 -12.41 6.62 -6.70
N LYS A 69 -13.49 5.93 -7.08
CA LYS A 69 -14.85 6.42 -6.99
C LYS A 69 -15.70 5.55 -6.08
N SER A 70 -16.42 6.21 -5.18
CA SER A 70 -17.54 5.67 -4.41
C SER A 70 -18.85 6.15 -5.03
N ILE A 71 -19.98 5.72 -4.46
CA ILE A 71 -21.31 6.18 -4.88
C ILE A 71 -21.46 7.70 -4.76
N LYS A 72 -20.82 8.33 -3.76
CA LYS A 72 -21.08 9.74 -3.39
C LYS A 72 -19.93 10.70 -3.70
N SER A 73 -18.70 10.19 -3.87
CA SER A 73 -17.50 11.01 -4.03
C SER A 73 -16.39 10.23 -4.73
N GLU A 74 -15.40 10.95 -5.24
CA GLU A 74 -14.20 10.38 -5.83
C GLU A 74 -12.92 11.04 -5.29
N ILE A 75 -11.80 10.34 -5.44
CA ILE A 75 -10.45 10.82 -5.15
C ILE A 75 -9.61 10.53 -6.39
N GLN A 76 -9.09 11.57 -7.01
CA GLN A 76 -8.29 11.51 -8.23
C GLN A 76 -6.79 11.35 -7.91
N ASN A 77 -6.00 11.01 -8.94
CA ASN A 77 -4.53 10.95 -8.87
C ASN A 77 -3.98 9.99 -7.80
N VAL A 78 -4.66 8.87 -7.58
CA VAL A 78 -4.21 7.84 -6.64
C VAL A 78 -3.11 7.00 -7.28
N ARG A 79 -1.96 6.94 -6.62
CA ARG A 79 -0.74 6.30 -7.12
C ARG A 79 -0.86 4.78 -7.15
N ILE A 80 -0.32 4.16 -8.21
CA ILE A 80 -0.15 2.71 -8.27
C ILE A 80 1.25 2.35 -7.74
N VAL A 81 1.33 1.31 -6.91
CA VAL A 81 2.58 0.73 -6.44
C VAL A 81 2.78 -0.65 -7.06
N GLY A 82 3.82 -0.75 -7.87
CA GLY A 82 4.25 -1.98 -8.52
C GLY A 82 5.23 -2.80 -7.66
N PRO A 83 5.51 -4.07 -8.05
CA PRO A 83 4.98 -4.73 -9.25
C PRO A 83 3.52 -5.14 -9.11
N LEU A 84 2.91 -5.60 -10.21
CA LEU A 84 1.57 -6.20 -10.20
C LEU A 84 1.52 -7.38 -9.23
N ARG A 85 0.40 -7.54 -8.53
CA ARG A 85 0.15 -8.60 -7.55
C ARG A 85 -0.87 -9.61 -8.06
N SER A 86 -1.16 -10.63 -7.25
CA SER A 86 -2.22 -11.60 -7.51
C SER A 86 -3.62 -10.98 -7.39
N ALA A 87 -3.78 -9.99 -6.50
CA ALA A 87 -5.04 -9.32 -6.24
C ALA A 87 -4.87 -7.80 -6.18
N THR A 88 -5.94 -7.09 -6.52
CA THR A 88 -6.02 -5.63 -6.40
C THR A 88 -6.32 -5.25 -4.95
N GLN A 89 -5.57 -4.28 -4.43
CA GLN A 89 -5.69 -3.79 -3.05
C GLN A 89 -5.63 -2.28 -3.04
N VAL A 90 -6.55 -1.65 -2.33
CA VAL A 90 -6.61 -0.20 -2.16
C VAL A 90 -6.29 0.13 -0.70
N GLU A 91 -5.24 0.90 -0.47
CA GLU A 91 -4.83 1.33 0.86
C GLU A 91 -5.18 2.80 1.06
N LEU A 92 -6.00 3.09 2.08
CA LEU A 92 -6.54 4.42 2.35
C LEU A 92 -6.33 4.80 3.81
N ALA A 93 -6.10 6.09 4.05
CA ALA A 93 -6.25 6.64 5.38
C ALA A 93 -7.75 6.67 5.77
N LEU A 94 -8.03 6.65 7.07
CA LEU A 94 -9.41 6.75 7.58
C LEU A 94 -10.11 8.05 7.13
N THR A 95 -9.35 9.13 6.98
CA THR A 95 -9.85 10.42 6.45
C THR A 95 -10.30 10.32 5.00
N ASP A 96 -9.61 9.54 4.17
CA ASP A 96 -9.98 9.30 2.78
C ASP A 96 -11.23 8.44 2.68
N ALA A 97 -11.34 7.41 3.52
CA ALA A 97 -12.56 6.60 3.62
C ALA A 97 -13.78 7.44 4.03
N ARG A 98 -13.62 8.39 4.96
CA ARG A 98 -14.68 9.35 5.34
C ARG A 98 -15.09 10.24 4.16
N LYS A 99 -14.13 10.76 3.37
CA LYS A 99 -14.43 11.55 2.16
C LYS A 99 -15.21 10.74 1.14
N LEU A 100 -14.79 9.50 0.92
CA LEU A 100 -15.48 8.55 0.05
C LEU A 100 -16.81 8.04 0.63
N LYS A 101 -17.12 8.36 1.90
CA LYS A 101 -18.33 7.90 2.60
C LYS A 101 -18.49 6.38 2.55
N ILE A 102 -17.37 5.67 2.66
CA ILE A 102 -17.32 4.20 2.73
C ILE A 102 -16.85 3.76 4.12
N LYS A 103 -17.31 2.59 4.56
CA LYS A 103 -16.74 1.90 5.72
C LYS A 103 -15.64 0.97 5.21
N VAL A 104 -14.43 1.13 5.74
CA VAL A 104 -13.30 0.24 5.47
C VAL A 104 -12.82 -0.38 6.78
N PRO A 105 -12.57 -1.69 6.84
CA PRO A 105 -12.02 -2.32 8.03
C PRO A 105 -10.54 -1.98 8.18
N LEU A 106 -10.04 -1.98 9.42
CA LEU A 106 -8.61 -1.97 9.68
C LEU A 106 -8.04 -3.38 9.44
N ARG A 107 -7.07 -3.50 8.53
CA ARG A 107 -6.50 -4.79 8.11
C ARG A 107 -5.01 -4.66 7.80
N THR A 108 -4.32 -5.79 7.85
CA THR A 108 -2.97 -5.96 7.29
C THR A 108 -3.05 -6.21 5.77
N SER A 109 -2.03 -5.75 5.02
CA SER A 109 -1.93 -6.01 3.58
C SER A 109 -2.08 -7.50 3.26
N GLY A 110 -2.87 -7.82 2.23
CA GLY A 110 -3.19 -9.19 1.81
C GLY A 110 -4.50 -9.74 2.40
N ASN A 111 -5.02 -9.18 3.50
CA ASN A 111 -6.32 -9.58 4.05
C ASN A 111 -7.45 -8.73 3.44
N LEU A 112 -7.94 -9.17 2.28
CA LEU A 112 -8.95 -8.45 1.49
C LEU A 112 -10.40 -8.79 1.86
N SER A 113 -10.65 -9.87 2.61
CA SER A 113 -11.99 -10.39 2.83
C SER A 113 -12.92 -9.38 3.52
N GLY A 114 -14.05 -9.07 2.91
CA GLY A 114 -15.01 -8.11 3.48
C GLY A 114 -14.54 -6.65 3.44
N SER A 115 -13.62 -6.33 2.52
CA SER A 115 -13.19 -4.97 2.23
C SER A 115 -14.29 -4.17 1.52
N GLY A 116 -14.08 -2.84 1.44
CA GLY A 116 -15.07 -1.90 0.95
C GLY A 116 -15.17 -1.86 -0.57
N LYS A 117 -16.40 -1.84 -1.10
CA LYS A 117 -16.66 -1.72 -2.54
C LYS A 117 -16.29 -0.34 -3.09
N LEU A 118 -15.56 -0.33 -4.20
CA LEU A 118 -15.06 0.86 -4.87
C LEU A 118 -14.99 0.66 -6.38
N THR A 119 -15.08 1.74 -7.14
CA THR A 119 -14.80 1.74 -8.57
C THR A 119 -13.44 2.37 -8.82
N LEU A 120 -12.59 1.71 -9.60
CA LEU A 120 -11.34 2.30 -10.10
C LEU A 120 -11.56 2.78 -11.53
N ILE A 121 -11.08 3.98 -11.84
CA ILE A 121 -11.24 4.63 -13.15
C ILE A 121 -9.87 5.09 -13.63
N SER A 122 -9.53 4.72 -14.86
CA SER A 122 -8.37 5.21 -15.60
C SER A 122 -8.86 5.86 -16.91
N PRO A 123 -7.96 6.52 -17.67
CA PRO A 123 -8.34 7.08 -18.97
C PRO A 123 -8.86 6.06 -19.99
N LYS A 124 -8.49 4.77 -19.86
CA LYS A 124 -8.82 3.71 -20.83
C LYS A 124 -9.87 2.72 -20.34
N GLY A 125 -10.26 2.77 -19.07
CA GLY A 125 -11.16 1.77 -18.51
C GLY A 125 -11.68 2.08 -17.12
N LYS A 126 -12.64 1.26 -16.68
CA LYS A 126 -13.18 1.29 -15.32
C LYS A 126 -13.43 -0.11 -14.83
N ILE A 127 -13.21 -0.35 -13.54
CA ILE A 127 -13.51 -1.62 -12.88
C ILE A 127 -14.23 -1.41 -11.56
N ASN A 128 -15.13 -2.33 -11.21
CA ASN A 128 -15.82 -2.33 -9.93
C ASN A 128 -15.22 -3.42 -9.03
N LEU A 129 -14.60 -3.02 -7.94
CA LEU A 129 -14.12 -3.90 -6.90
C LEU A 129 -15.28 -4.33 -6.01
N LYS A 130 -15.40 -5.64 -5.80
CA LYS A 130 -16.47 -6.24 -4.98
C LYS A 130 -16.12 -6.24 -3.49
N GLU A 131 -14.83 -6.21 -3.19
CA GLU A 131 -14.18 -6.05 -1.90
C GLU A 131 -12.83 -5.39 -2.13
#